data_AF-A0A919VJB2-F1
#
_entry.id   AF-A0A919VJB2-F1
#
_cell.length_a   1.000
_cell.length_b   1.000
_cell.length_c   1.000
_cell.angle_alpha   90.00
_cell.angle_beta   90.00
_cell.angle_gamma   90.00
#
_symmetry.space_group_name_H-M   'P 1'
#
loop_
_entity.id
_entity.type
_entity.pdbx_description
1 polymer ?
#
loop_
_entity_poly.entity_id
_entity_poly.type
_entity_poly.pdbx_seq_one_letter_code
_entity_poly.pdbx_strand_id
1 'polypeptide(L)'
;MSDEEEFTALFRRHYPRVLAFVSRRTDQARAHDVVAETFATAWRHFARLPAEPLPWLYRVARNSLANEERAARRRARLFERMAGGGVPSTPDHAVSVVADAGLREALSRLSRLDREALLLIGWEGLDHDAAAHVLGCTAVAFKVRVHRARRRLARLLEAADQDQPPPVPRPYELHSAASQRGKSA
;
A
#
# COMPACT_ATOMS: atom_id res chain seq x y z
N MET A 1 9.03 -34.67 -12.05
CA MET A 1 9.18 -33.73 -10.93
C MET A 1 8.11 -34.07 -9.92
N SER A 2 8.45 -34.08 -8.64
CA SER A 2 7.48 -34.26 -7.55
C SER A 2 6.67 -32.97 -7.35
N ASP A 3 5.43 -33.08 -6.85
CA ASP A 3 4.62 -31.94 -6.40
C ASP A 3 5.40 -31.03 -5.43
N GLU A 4 6.27 -31.63 -4.62
CA GLU A 4 7.14 -30.91 -3.68
C GLU A 4 8.20 -30.05 -4.40
N GLU A 5 8.79 -30.55 -5.48
CA GLU A 5 9.80 -29.82 -6.27
C GLU A 5 9.15 -28.66 -7.02
N GLU A 6 7.97 -28.89 -7.61
CA GLU A 6 7.19 -27.87 -8.30
C GLU A 6 6.75 -26.76 -7.35
N PHE A 7 6.23 -27.13 -6.18
CA PHE A 7 5.85 -26.14 -5.18
C PHE A 7 7.06 -25.38 -4.63
N THR A 8 8.20 -26.04 -4.42
CA THR A 8 9.44 -25.37 -3.99
C THR A 8 9.88 -24.32 -5.01
N ALA A 9 9.78 -24.62 -6.30
CA ALA A 9 10.06 -23.65 -7.36
C ALA A 9 9.08 -22.47 -7.35
N LEU A 10 7.78 -22.75 -7.18
CA LEU A 10 6.74 -21.72 -7.02
C LEU A 10 7.02 -20.83 -5.80
N PHE A 11 7.31 -21.43 -4.65
CA PHE A 11 7.64 -20.71 -3.43
C PHE A 11 8.82 -19.77 -3.64
N ARG A 12 9.95 -20.29 -4.15
CA ARG A 12 11.16 -19.48 -4.40
C ARG A 12 10.89 -18.32 -5.36
N ARG A 13 10.09 -18.55 -6.40
CA ARG A 13 9.74 -17.52 -7.40
C ARG A 13 8.88 -16.41 -6.82
N HIS A 14 7.91 -16.74 -5.96
CA HIS A 14 6.89 -15.77 -5.54
C HIS A 14 7.10 -15.22 -4.12
N TYR A 15 7.87 -15.89 -3.27
CA TYR A 15 8.10 -15.48 -1.88
C TYR A 15 8.58 -14.03 -1.74
N PRO A 16 9.60 -13.55 -2.48
CA PRO A 16 10.07 -12.17 -2.32
C PRO A 16 9.00 -11.13 -2.64
N ARG A 17 8.15 -11.41 -3.63
CA ARG A 17 7.05 -10.52 -4.03
C ARG A 17 5.93 -10.51 -3.00
N VAL A 18 5.54 -11.69 -2.51
CA VAL A 18 4.53 -11.82 -1.45
C VAL A 18 5.00 -11.16 -0.15
N LEU A 19 6.26 -11.37 0.24
CA LEU A 19 6.83 -10.72 1.41
C LEU A 19 6.83 -9.19 1.25
N ALA A 20 7.31 -8.66 0.12
CA ALA A 20 7.28 -7.22 -0.14
C ALA A 20 5.85 -6.66 -0.12
N PHE A 21 4.88 -7.36 -0.72
CA PHE A 21 3.47 -6.96 -0.69
C PHE A 21 2.95 -6.85 0.75
N VAL A 22 3.24 -7.83 1.60
CA VAL A 22 2.76 -7.88 2.99
C VAL A 22 3.51 -6.91 3.89
N SER A 23 4.84 -6.81 3.79
CA SER A 23 5.67 -5.92 4.61
C SER A 23 5.36 -4.45 4.38
N ARG A 24 4.85 -4.10 3.19
CA ARG A 24 4.33 -2.74 2.95
C ARG A 24 3.02 -2.49 3.67
N ARG A 25 2.32 -3.48 4.22
CA ARG A 25 0.95 -3.33 4.78
C ARG A 25 0.87 -3.59 6.28
N THR A 26 1.92 -4.12 6.89
CA THR A 26 1.98 -4.43 8.32
C THR A 26 3.43 -4.44 8.81
N ASP A 27 3.63 -4.50 10.12
CA ASP A 27 4.94 -4.70 10.75
C ASP A 27 5.59 -6.05 10.40
N GLN A 28 6.90 -6.17 10.64
CA GLN A 28 7.69 -7.33 10.26
C GLN A 28 7.21 -8.65 10.89
N ALA A 29 6.83 -8.63 12.18
CA ALA A 29 6.41 -9.84 12.88
C ALA A 29 5.16 -10.42 12.21
N ARG A 30 4.15 -9.58 12.00
CA ARG A 30 2.92 -9.97 11.30
C ARG A 30 3.16 -10.33 9.82
N ALA A 31 4.15 -9.71 9.18
CA ALA A 31 4.41 -9.97 7.78
C ALA A 31 4.86 -11.41 7.52
N HIS A 32 5.77 -11.93 8.35
CA HIS A 32 6.24 -13.31 8.21
C HIS A 32 5.11 -14.33 8.45
N ASP A 33 4.25 -14.10 9.44
CA ASP A 33 3.10 -14.98 9.74
C ASP A 33 2.10 -15.03 8.58
N VAL A 34 1.74 -13.87 8.02
CA VAL A 34 0.84 -13.79 6.87
C VAL A 34 1.43 -14.48 5.65
N VAL A 35 2.74 -14.32 5.40
CA VAL A 35 3.42 -14.98 4.28
C VAL A 35 3.41 -16.50 4.47
N ALA A 36 3.71 -16.98 5.68
CA ALA A 36 3.65 -18.41 6.01
C ALA A 36 2.24 -18.98 5.79
N GLU A 37 1.19 -18.33 6.31
CA GLU A 37 -0.20 -18.76 6.09
C GLU A 37 -0.59 -18.72 4.61
N THR A 38 -0.08 -17.74 3.85
CA THR A 38 -0.35 -17.63 2.41
C THR A 38 0.19 -18.83 1.65
N PHE A 39 1.44 -19.22 1.91
CA PHE A 39 2.05 -20.38 1.25
C PHE A 39 1.53 -21.72 1.79
N ALA A 40 1.18 -21.81 3.08
CA ALA A 40 0.47 -22.98 3.62
C ALA A 40 -0.90 -23.17 2.94
N THR A 41 -1.60 -22.07 2.68
CA THR A 41 -2.85 -22.10 1.90
C THR A 41 -2.61 -22.47 0.45
N ALA A 42 -1.54 -21.94 -0.17
CA ALA A 42 -1.16 -22.32 -1.53
C ALA A 42 -0.87 -23.83 -1.65
N TRP A 43 -0.15 -24.42 -0.69
CA TRP A 43 0.13 -25.85 -0.65
C TRP A 43 -1.15 -26.69 -0.57
N ARG A 44 -2.08 -26.34 0.33
CA ARG A 44 -3.39 -27.02 0.44
C ARG A 44 -4.23 -26.97 -0.83
N HIS A 45 -4.01 -25.96 -1.68
CA HIS A 45 -4.73 -25.76 -2.92
C HIS A 45 -3.84 -25.97 -4.16
N PHE A 46 -2.68 -26.62 -4.03
CA PHE A 46 -1.65 -26.64 -5.06
C PHE A 46 -2.17 -27.09 -6.42
N ALA A 47 -2.89 -28.22 -6.46
CA ALA A 47 -3.50 -28.76 -7.68
C ALA A 47 -4.57 -27.86 -8.34
N ARG A 48 -5.02 -26.80 -7.67
CA ARG A 48 -6.05 -25.86 -8.14
C ARG A 48 -5.51 -24.44 -8.31
N LEU A 49 -4.21 -24.22 -8.15
CA LEU A 49 -3.62 -22.91 -8.36
C LEU A 49 -3.75 -22.52 -9.85
N PRO A 50 -4.03 -21.25 -10.14
CA PRO A 50 -4.01 -20.76 -11.51
C PRO A 50 -2.58 -20.76 -12.07
N ALA A 51 -2.46 -20.81 -13.40
CA ALA A 51 -1.17 -20.80 -14.09
C ALA A 51 -0.30 -19.59 -13.73
N GLU A 52 -0.93 -18.42 -13.50
CA GLU A 52 -0.27 -17.26 -12.89
C GLU A 52 -0.74 -17.13 -11.43
N PRO A 53 0.01 -17.67 -10.45
CA PRO A 53 -0.44 -17.79 -9.07
C PRO A 53 -0.34 -16.48 -8.29
N LEU A 54 0.43 -15.49 -8.76
CA LEU A 54 0.74 -14.33 -7.94
C LEU A 54 -0.48 -13.48 -7.53
N PRO A 55 -1.44 -13.14 -8.43
CA PRO A 55 -2.63 -12.41 -8.02
C PRO A 55 -3.49 -13.19 -7.01
N TRP A 56 -3.50 -14.52 -7.12
CA TRP A 56 -4.17 -15.38 -6.14
C TRP A 56 -3.46 -15.34 -4.79
N LEU A 57 -2.12 -15.43 -4.76
CA LEU A 57 -1.31 -15.34 -3.54
C LEU A 57 -1.52 -13.99 -2.84
N TYR A 58 -1.51 -12.89 -3.58
CA TYR A 58 -1.80 -11.57 -3.02
C TYR A 58 -3.22 -11.45 -2.47
N ARG A 59 -4.21 -12.08 -3.13
CA ARG A 59 -5.58 -12.13 -2.61
C ARG A 59 -5.63 -12.86 -1.27
N VAL A 60 -4.98 -14.01 -1.17
CA VAL A 60 -4.89 -14.78 0.08
C VAL A 60 -4.21 -13.95 1.16
N ALA A 61 -3.03 -13.39 0.89
CA ALA A 61 -2.29 -12.55 1.83
C ALA A 61 -3.12 -11.35 2.32
N ARG A 62 -3.83 -10.67 1.41
CA ARG A 62 -4.74 -9.56 1.75
C ARG A 62 -5.89 -10.00 2.65
N ASN A 63 -6.47 -11.17 2.38
CA ASN A 63 -7.54 -11.72 3.22
C ASN A 63 -7.04 -12.09 4.61
N SER A 64 -5.84 -12.66 4.72
CA SER A 64 -5.18 -12.96 5.99
C SER A 64 -4.92 -11.69 6.82
N LEU A 65 -4.37 -10.64 6.20
CA LEU A 65 -4.20 -9.32 6.85
C LEU A 65 -5.53 -8.76 7.38
N ALA A 66 -6.59 -8.83 6.57
CA ALA A 66 -7.91 -8.34 6.97
C ALA A 66 -8.54 -9.20 8.09
N ASN A 67 -8.28 -10.52 8.10
CA ASN A 67 -8.75 -11.43 9.14
C ASN A 67 -8.08 -11.13 10.47
N GLU A 68 -6.77 -10.96 10.49
CA GLU A 68 -5.99 -10.58 11.67
C GLU A 68 -6.43 -9.23 12.23
N GLU A 69 -6.60 -8.23 11.37
CA GLU A 69 -7.04 -6.90 11.78
C GLU A 69 -8.44 -6.96 12.40
N ARG A 70 -9.37 -7.73 11.80
CA ARG A 70 -10.69 -7.98 12.39
C ARG A 70 -10.59 -8.70 13.73
N ALA A 71 -9.68 -9.66 13.88
CA ALA A 71 -9.46 -10.37 15.14
C ALA A 71 -8.87 -9.48 16.23
N ALA A 72 -7.91 -8.62 15.88
CA ALA A 72 -7.32 -7.64 16.79
C ALA A 72 -8.37 -6.63 17.27
N ARG A 73 -9.19 -6.09 16.35
CA ARG A 73 -10.29 -5.18 16.70
C ARG A 73 -11.33 -5.84 17.61
N ARG A 74 -11.69 -7.12 17.38
CA ARG A 74 -12.60 -7.86 18.27
C ARG A 74 -12.02 -8.03 19.67
N ARG A 75 -10.74 -8.40 19.78
CA ARG A 75 -10.04 -8.52 21.08
C ARG A 75 -9.99 -7.17 21.79
N ALA A 76 -9.61 -6.10 21.10
CA ALA A 76 -9.56 -4.75 21.66
C ALA A 76 -10.93 -4.30 22.22
N ARG A 77 -12.02 -4.53 21.48
CA ARG A 77 -13.39 -4.24 21.96
C ARG A 77 -13.78 -5.06 23.21
N LEU A 78 -13.32 -6.30 23.30
CA LEU A 78 -13.54 -7.13 24.49
C LEU A 78 -12.78 -6.54 25.69
N PHE A 79 -11.52 -6.15 25.49
CA PHE A 79 -10.73 -5.48 26.53
C PHE A 79 -11.30 -4.13 26.92
N GLU A 80 -11.79 -3.32 25.98
CA GLU A 80 -12.45 -2.03 26.26
C GLU A 80 -13.71 -2.21 27.12
N ARG A 81 -14.54 -3.22 26.81
CA ARG A 81 -15.69 -3.58 27.65
C ARG A 81 -15.30 -4.00 29.07
N MET A 82 -14.06 -4.48 29.28
CA MET A 82 -13.54 -4.89 30.58
C MET A 82 -12.73 -3.78 31.29
N ALA A 83 -12.10 -2.87 30.56
CA ALA A 83 -11.06 -1.96 31.06
C ALA A 83 -11.33 -0.46 30.80
N GLY A 84 -12.41 -0.09 30.08
CA GLY A 84 -12.86 1.30 29.94
C GLY A 84 -11.97 2.25 29.11
N GLY A 85 -10.96 1.74 28.40
CA GLY A 85 -10.02 2.55 27.61
C GLY A 85 -10.14 2.33 26.09
N GLY A 86 -10.09 3.43 25.32
CA GLY A 86 -10.26 3.43 23.86
C GLY A 86 -9.14 2.73 23.07
N VAL A 87 -9.49 2.26 21.87
CA VAL A 87 -8.60 1.46 21.00
C VAL A 87 -7.57 2.34 20.26
N PRO A 88 -6.26 2.02 20.33
CA PRO A 88 -5.26 2.67 19.49
C PRO A 88 -5.52 2.41 17.99
N SER A 89 -5.51 3.47 17.18
CA SER A 89 -5.53 3.34 15.72
C SER A 89 -4.23 2.68 15.25
N THR A 90 -4.32 1.61 14.46
CA THR A 90 -3.13 0.95 13.90
C THR A 90 -2.57 1.81 12.77
N PRO A 91 -1.28 2.17 12.78
CA PRO A 91 -0.68 2.93 11.68
C PRO A 91 -0.84 2.21 10.34
N ASP A 92 -1.14 2.96 9.28
CA ASP A 92 -1.20 2.39 7.94
C ASP A 92 0.21 2.32 7.33
N HIS A 93 0.85 1.16 7.50
CA HIS A 93 2.24 0.91 7.06
C HIS A 93 2.47 1.11 5.55
N ALA A 94 1.42 1.02 4.74
CA ALA A 94 1.52 1.22 3.28
C ALA A 94 1.88 2.66 2.92
N VAL A 95 1.48 3.60 3.76
CA VAL A 95 1.82 5.00 3.57
C VAL A 95 3.23 5.29 4.11
N SER A 96 3.66 4.64 5.21
CA SER A 96 4.93 4.97 5.87
C SER A 96 6.18 4.70 5.02
N VAL A 97 6.12 3.76 4.06
CA VAL A 97 7.27 3.44 3.19
C VAL A 97 7.44 4.41 2.01
N VAL A 98 6.50 5.34 1.79
CA VAL A 98 6.60 6.38 0.76
C VAL A 98 7.60 7.43 1.24
N ALA A 99 8.65 7.74 0.48
CA ALA A 99 9.68 8.72 0.87
C ALA A 99 9.20 10.18 0.72
N ASP A 100 8.47 10.48 -0.35
CA ASP A 100 7.92 11.80 -0.61
C ASP A 100 6.81 12.15 0.40
N ALA A 101 6.98 13.23 1.16
CA ALA A 101 6.06 13.59 2.23
C ALA A 101 4.69 14.08 1.71
N GLY A 102 4.66 14.77 0.57
CA GLY A 102 3.42 15.23 -0.06
C GLY A 102 2.60 14.05 -0.57
N LEU A 103 3.24 13.11 -1.26
CA LEU A 103 2.61 11.88 -1.72
C LEU A 103 2.15 11.00 -0.56
N ARG A 104 2.97 10.90 0.50
CA ARG A 104 2.60 10.16 1.73
C ARG A 104 1.31 10.72 2.32
N GLU A 105 1.23 12.03 2.51
CA GLU A 105 0.05 12.68 3.07
C GLU A 105 -1.16 12.57 2.13
N ALA A 106 -0.97 12.75 0.83
CA ALA A 106 -2.05 12.60 -0.13
C ALA A 106 -2.61 11.16 -0.16
N LEU A 107 -1.74 10.14 -0.06
CA LEU A 107 -2.16 8.73 0.05
C LEU A 107 -2.83 8.41 1.39
N SER A 108 -2.45 9.08 2.49
CA SER A 108 -3.06 8.91 3.81
C SER A 108 -4.54 9.32 3.80
N ARG A 109 -4.87 10.36 3.02
CA ARG A 109 -6.22 10.93 2.86
C ARG A 109 -7.14 10.16 1.91
N LEU A 110 -6.62 9.16 1.20
CA LEU A 110 -7.43 8.26 0.38
C LEU A 110 -8.13 7.21 1.24
N SER A 111 -9.26 6.69 0.74
CA SER A 111 -9.85 5.49 1.34
C SER A 111 -8.87 4.32 1.20
N ARG A 112 -8.88 3.38 2.16
CA ARG A 112 -8.00 2.20 2.12
C ARG A 112 -8.14 1.42 0.81
N LEU A 113 -9.36 1.32 0.26
CA LEU A 113 -9.60 0.61 -1.01
C LEU A 113 -9.06 1.37 -2.22
N ASP A 114 -9.17 2.71 -2.24
CA ASP A 114 -8.62 3.52 -3.32
C ASP A 114 -7.09 3.49 -3.31
N ARG A 115 -6.49 3.63 -2.13
CA ARG A 115 -5.04 3.49 -1.94
C ARG A 115 -4.57 2.11 -2.38
N GLU A 116 -5.20 1.05 -1.91
CA GLU A 116 -4.86 -0.33 -2.29
C GLU A 116 -4.93 -0.53 -3.81
N ALA A 117 -5.97 -0.01 -4.47
CA ALA A 117 -6.10 -0.09 -5.93
C ALA A 117 -4.93 0.59 -6.66
N LEU A 118 -4.46 1.74 -6.16
CA LEU A 118 -3.30 2.43 -6.73
C LEU A 118 -2.00 1.65 -6.47
N LEU A 119 -1.81 1.10 -5.28
CA LEU A 119 -0.59 0.36 -4.93
C LEU A 119 -0.46 -0.96 -5.71
N LEU A 120 -1.57 -1.66 -5.98
CA LEU A 120 -1.56 -2.87 -6.80
C LEU A 120 -1.06 -2.60 -8.23
N ILE A 121 -1.35 -1.43 -8.79
CA ILE A 121 -0.85 -1.05 -10.11
C ILE A 121 0.56 -0.47 -10.01
N GLY A 122 0.77 0.51 -9.12
CA GLY A 122 2.00 1.29 -9.08
C GLY A 122 3.20 0.61 -8.42
N TRP A 123 2.97 -0.27 -7.45
CA TRP A 123 4.06 -0.99 -6.76
C TRP A 123 4.14 -2.45 -7.16
N GLU A 124 3.00 -3.12 -7.28
CA GLU A 124 3.01 -4.55 -7.58
C GLU A 124 3.09 -4.85 -9.08
N GLY A 125 2.90 -3.81 -9.91
CA GLY A 125 3.00 -3.90 -11.37
C GLY A 125 1.92 -4.79 -12.00
N LEU A 126 0.78 -4.96 -11.32
CA LEU A 126 -0.31 -5.78 -11.85
C LEU A 126 -1.05 -5.03 -12.95
N ASP A 127 -1.61 -5.79 -13.89
CA ASP A 127 -2.65 -5.26 -14.76
C ASP A 127 -3.99 -5.11 -14.01
N HIS A 128 -4.98 -4.53 -14.69
CA HIS A 128 -6.28 -4.26 -14.10
C HIS A 128 -7.07 -5.53 -13.74
N ASP A 129 -6.88 -6.63 -14.46
CA ASP A 129 -7.66 -7.86 -14.28
C ASP A 129 -7.10 -8.65 -13.10
N ALA A 130 -5.77 -8.79 -13.03
CA ALA A 130 -5.04 -9.33 -11.89
C ALA A 130 -5.32 -8.51 -10.61
N ALA A 131 -5.24 -7.18 -10.68
CA ALA A 131 -5.52 -6.34 -9.52
C ALA A 131 -6.99 -6.39 -9.08
N ALA A 132 -7.94 -6.51 -10.03
CA ALA A 132 -9.35 -6.74 -9.72
C ALA A 132 -9.56 -8.07 -8.99
N HIS A 133 -8.86 -9.12 -9.40
CA HIS A 133 -8.87 -10.41 -8.70
C HIS A 133 -8.41 -10.27 -7.25
N VAL A 134 -7.30 -9.56 -7.01
CA VAL A 134 -6.77 -9.30 -5.66
C VAL A 134 -7.76 -8.54 -4.79
N LEU A 135 -8.42 -7.51 -5.34
CA LEU A 135 -9.45 -6.75 -4.61
C LEU A 135 -10.78 -7.48 -4.44
N GLY A 136 -11.01 -8.56 -5.19
CA GLY A 136 -12.26 -9.31 -5.17
C GLY A 136 -13.42 -8.55 -5.83
N CYS A 137 -13.16 -7.81 -6.91
CA CYS A 137 -14.18 -7.10 -7.68
C CYS A 137 -14.04 -7.40 -9.18
N THR A 138 -14.97 -6.89 -10.00
CA THR A 138 -14.87 -7.00 -11.46
C THR A 138 -13.78 -6.07 -12.02
N ALA A 139 -13.22 -6.42 -13.17
CA ALA A 139 -12.25 -5.60 -13.90
C ALA A 139 -12.81 -4.19 -14.21
N VAL A 140 -14.09 -4.11 -14.58
CA VAL A 140 -14.78 -2.84 -14.84
C VAL A 140 -14.84 -1.98 -13.57
N ALA A 141 -15.27 -2.57 -12.44
CA ALA A 141 -15.32 -1.85 -11.16
C ALA A 141 -13.93 -1.40 -10.70
N PHE A 142 -12.90 -2.22 -10.95
CA PHE A 142 -11.51 -1.86 -10.67
C PHE A 142 -11.02 -0.68 -11.50
N LYS A 143 -11.25 -0.68 -12.82
CA LYS A 143 -10.88 0.44 -13.71
C LYS A 143 -11.54 1.75 -13.28
N VAL A 144 -12.84 1.71 -12.96
CA VAL A 144 -13.57 2.88 -12.44
C VAL A 144 -12.97 3.35 -11.12
N ARG A 145 -12.63 2.43 -10.21
CA ARG A 145 -12.00 2.77 -8.93
C ARG A 145 -10.64 3.43 -9.13
N VAL A 146 -9.75 2.85 -9.93
CA VAL A 146 -8.42 3.43 -10.19
C VAL A 146 -8.53 4.82 -10.82
N HIS A 147 -9.45 5.01 -11.78
CA HIS A 147 -9.68 6.33 -12.38
C HIS A 147 -10.08 7.37 -11.32
N ARG A 148 -11.06 7.05 -10.47
CA ARG A 148 -11.51 7.95 -9.39
C ARG A 148 -10.42 8.20 -8.35
N ALA A 149 -9.68 7.15 -7.97
CA ALA A 149 -8.58 7.22 -7.02
C ALA A 149 -7.45 8.13 -7.54
N ARG A 150 -7.05 8.00 -8.81
CA ARG A 150 -6.05 8.87 -9.45
C ARG A 150 -6.49 10.34 -9.45
N ARG A 151 -7.74 10.62 -9.84
CA ARG A 151 -8.28 12.00 -9.81
C ARG A 151 -8.31 12.59 -8.41
N ARG A 152 -8.63 11.77 -7.40
CA ARG A 152 -8.60 12.22 -6.00
C ARG A 152 -7.18 12.47 -5.53
N LEU A 153 -6.24 11.60 -5.86
CA LEU A 153 -4.83 11.77 -5.53
C LEU A 153 -4.25 13.05 -6.17
N ALA A 154 -4.52 13.28 -7.46
CA ALA A 154 -4.06 14.48 -8.16
C ALA A 154 -4.51 15.77 -7.46
N ARG A 155 -5.81 15.88 -7.11
CA ARG A 155 -6.34 17.05 -6.37
C ARG A 155 -5.70 17.23 -4.99
N LEU A 156 -5.37 16.14 -4.31
CA LEU A 156 -4.72 16.20 -3.00
C LEU A 156 -3.28 16.68 -3.10
N LEU A 157 -2.58 16.28 -4.17
CA LEU A 157 -1.23 16.75 -4.46
C LEU A 157 -1.23 18.23 -4.89
N GLU A 158 -2.16 18.64 -5.75
CA GLU A 158 -2.33 20.05 -6.16
C GLU A 158 -2.62 20.96 -4.95
N ALA A 159 -3.49 20.54 -4.04
CA ALA A 159 -3.77 21.30 -2.83
C ALA A 159 -2.55 21.40 -1.90
N ALA A 160 -1.76 20.33 -1.79
CA ALA A 160 -0.55 20.33 -0.96
C ALA A 160 0.54 21.24 -1.53
N ASP A 161 0.64 21.35 -2.86
CA ASP A 161 1.58 22.25 -3.54
C ASP A 161 1.18 23.73 -3.38
N GLN A 162 -0.13 24.02 -3.37
CA GLN A 162 -0.65 25.37 -3.12
C GLN A 162 -0.48 25.86 -1.67
N ASP A 163 -0.51 24.94 -0.70
CA ASP A 163 -0.27 25.23 0.72
C ASP A 163 1.22 25.31 1.07
N GLN A 164 2.12 25.03 0.12
CA GLN A 164 3.55 25.16 0.34
C GLN A 164 3.93 26.65 0.31
N PRO A 165 4.46 27.24 1.41
CA PRO A 165 4.89 28.64 1.38
C PRO A 165 5.94 28.83 0.28
N PRO A 166 5.96 29.99 -0.41
CA PRO A 166 6.92 30.25 -1.46
C PRO A 166 8.32 29.95 -0.95
N PRO A 167 9.19 29.34 -1.76
CA PRO A 167 10.52 28.98 -1.32
C PRO A 167 11.19 30.22 -0.74
N VAL A 168 11.65 30.14 0.51
CA VAL A 168 12.44 31.20 1.12
C VAL A 168 13.64 31.43 0.20
N PRO A 169 13.83 32.65 -0.34
CA PRO A 169 14.93 32.93 -1.24
C PRO A 169 16.22 32.57 -0.54
N ARG A 170 17.12 31.86 -1.24
CA ARG A 170 18.36 31.42 -0.60
C ARG A 170 19.19 32.65 -0.25
N PRO A 171 19.96 32.65 0.85
CA PRO A 171 20.69 33.84 1.33
C PRO A 171 21.58 34.53 0.27
N TYR A 172 22.03 33.80 -0.75
CA TYR A 172 22.84 34.34 -1.84
C TYR A 172 22.03 35.03 -2.95
N GLU A 173 20.71 34.80 -3.05
CA GLU A 173 19.84 35.41 -4.07
C GLU A 173 19.46 36.85 -3.69
N LEU A 174 19.50 37.19 -2.41
CA LEU A 174 19.30 38.55 -1.89
C LEU A 174 20.44 39.51 -2.29
N HIS A 175 21.64 38.99 -2.52
CA HIS A 175 22.81 39.79 -2.87
C HIS A 175 22.85 40.21 -4.35
N SER A 176 22.09 39.54 -5.22
CA SER A 176 22.04 39.87 -6.66
C SER A 176 21.09 41.04 -6.97
N ALA A 177 20.00 41.17 -6.20
CA ALA A 177 19.01 42.25 -6.39
C ALA A 177 19.45 43.61 -5.80
N ALA A 178 20.44 43.63 -4.90
CA ALA A 178 20.95 44.86 -4.29
C ALA A 178 21.95 45.62 -5.19
N SER A 179 22.52 44.97 -6.21
CA SER A 179 23.55 45.58 -7.06
C SER A 179 22.98 46.45 -8.21
N GLN A 180 21.71 46.28 -8.59
CA GLN A 180 21.11 47.02 -9.71
C GLN A 180 20.48 48.38 -9.33
N ARG A 181 20.41 48.75 -8.04
CA ARG A 181 19.82 50.03 -7.59
C ARG A 181 20.82 51.20 -7.46
N GLY A 182 22.03 51.08 -8.02
CA GLY A 182 23.10 52.07 -7.88
C GLY A 182 23.65 52.70 -9.17
N LYS A 183 23.07 52.46 -10.36
CA LYS A 183 23.55 53.07 -11.61
C LYS A 183 22.40 53.65 -12.44
N SER A 184 22.04 54.90 -12.16
CA SER A 184 21.57 55.89 -13.14
C SER A 184 21.51 57.25 -12.42
N ALA A 185 22.68 57.87 -12.32
CA ALA A 185 22.88 59.32 -12.23
C ALA A 185 23.73 59.71 -13.43
#